data_AF-A0A6M2BRA4-F1
#
_entry.id   AF-A0A6M2BRA4-F1
#
_cell.length_a   1.000
_cell.length_b   1.000
_cell.length_c   1.000
_cell.angle_alpha   90.00
_cell.angle_beta   90.00
_cell.angle_gamma   90.00
#
_symmetry.space_group_name_H-M   'P 1'
#
loop_
_entity.id
_entity.type
_entity.pdbx_description
1 polymer ?
#
loop_
_entity_poly.entity_id
_entity_poly.type
_entity_poly.pdbx_seq_one_letter_code
_entity_poly.pdbx_strand_id
1 'polypeptide(L)'
;MTSRLKLVFTLALLAILSATGWASLQLPMWQTPRAVATHPWFIATLVDTYLAFFTIWLWVAYKERSNLARGIWLILIFGLGNIAIATYMLIQLWRLPPDARPADLLLRRP
;
A
#
# COMPACT_ATOMS: atom_id res chain seq x y z
N MET A 1 -14.25 12.98 -10.35
CA MET A 1 -13.12 12.90 -9.38
C MET A 1 -12.52 11.50 -9.34
N THR A 2 -13.34 10.48 -9.14
CA THR A 2 -12.94 9.07 -9.04
C THR A 2 -12.07 8.59 -10.21
N SER A 3 -12.36 8.97 -11.46
CA SER A 3 -11.53 8.58 -12.63
C SER A 3 -10.09 9.07 -12.56
N ARG A 4 -9.85 10.30 -12.06
CA ARG A 4 -8.49 10.84 -11.91
C ARG A 4 -7.72 10.08 -10.82
N LEU A 5 -8.38 9.80 -9.69
CA LEU A 5 -7.77 9.02 -8.61
C LEU A 5 -7.48 7.58 -9.04
N LYS A 6 -8.39 6.94 -9.79
CA LYS A 6 -8.16 5.61 -10.37
C LYS A 6 -6.92 5.63 -11.26
N LEU A 7 -6.78 6.62 -12.13
CA LEU A 7 -5.58 6.77 -12.96
C LEU A 7 -4.30 6.89 -12.11
N VAL A 8 -4.31 7.76 -11.09
CA VAL A 8 -3.16 7.96 -10.20
C VAL A 8 -2.77 6.66 -9.49
N PHE A 9 -3.71 5.95 -8.88
CA PHE A 9 -3.42 4.71 -8.17
C PHE A 9 -3.06 3.56 -9.11
N THR A 10 -3.60 3.52 -10.33
CA THR A 10 -3.17 2.57 -11.36
C THR A 10 -1.72 2.84 -11.78
N LEU A 11 -1.36 4.09 -12.03
CA LEU A 11 0.02 4.45 -12.37
C LEU A 11 0.98 4.15 -11.21
N ALA A 12 0.57 4.44 -9.97
CA ALA A 12 1.35 4.09 -8.79
C ALA A 12 1.54 2.57 -8.65
N LEU A 13 0.49 1.78 -8.89
CA LEU A 13 0.53 0.32 -8.87
C LEU A 13 1.48 -0.23 -9.95
N LEU A 14 1.37 0.28 -11.19
CA LEU A 14 2.27 -0.11 -12.28
C LEU A 14 3.71 0.26 -11.94
N ALA A 15 3.96 1.46 -11.43
CA ALA A 15 5.31 1.91 -11.06
C ALA A 15 5.95 1.00 -10.01
N ILE A 16 5.23 0.66 -8.93
CA ILE A 16 5.78 -0.20 -7.87
C ILE A 16 5.93 -1.66 -8.32
N LEU A 17 5.05 -2.17 -9.18
CA LEU A 17 5.20 -3.50 -9.77
C LEU A 17 6.42 -3.56 -10.69
N SER A 18 6.61 -2.56 -11.56
CA SER A 18 7.77 -2.47 -12.43
C SER A 18 9.07 -2.33 -11.63
N ALA A 19 9.12 -1.46 -10.63
CA ALA A 19 10.29 -1.27 -9.79
C ALA A 19 10.64 -2.52 -8.98
N THR A 20 9.64 -3.14 -8.31
CA THR A 20 9.84 -4.37 -7.53
C THR A 20 10.25 -5.53 -8.44
N GLY A 21 9.63 -5.67 -9.60
CA GLY A 21 9.97 -6.68 -10.59
C GLY A 21 11.40 -6.51 -11.11
N TRP A 22 11.76 -5.30 -11.55
CA TRP A 22 13.10 -4.96 -12.01
C TRP A 22 14.17 -5.19 -10.94
N ALA A 23 13.90 -4.83 -9.67
CA ALA A 23 14.80 -5.07 -8.56
C ALA A 23 14.97 -6.57 -8.27
N SER A 24 13.87 -7.32 -8.25
CA SER A 24 13.87 -8.77 -7.96
C SER A 24 14.63 -9.58 -9.01
N LEU A 25 14.69 -9.09 -10.25
CA LEU A 25 15.47 -9.72 -11.33
C LEU A 25 16.98 -9.49 -11.19
N GLN A 26 17.40 -8.42 -10.51
CA GLN A 26 18.82 -8.11 -10.32
C GLN A 26 19.39 -8.76 -9.07
N LEU A 27 18.67 -8.61 -7.95
CA LEU A 27 19.08 -9.15 -6.67
C LEU A 27 17.84 -9.50 -5.86
N PRO A 28 17.65 -10.77 -5.47
CA PRO A 28 16.57 -11.11 -4.58
C PRO A 28 16.76 -10.43 -3.21
N MET A 29 15.67 -9.96 -2.61
CA MET A 29 15.69 -9.17 -1.37
C MET A 29 16.48 -9.84 -0.23
N TRP A 30 16.38 -11.16 -0.09
CA TRP A 30 17.08 -11.94 0.95
C TRP A 30 18.59 -12.07 0.74
N GLN A 31 19.13 -11.66 -0.42
CA GLN A 31 20.57 -11.60 -0.70
C GLN A 31 21.14 -10.18 -0.59
N THR A 32 20.40 -9.24 0.04
CA THR A 32 20.87 -7.87 0.25
C THR A 32 22.19 -7.87 1.04
N PRO A 33 23.27 -7.22 0.53
CA PRO A 33 24.56 -7.18 1.21
C PRO A 33 24.45 -6.59 2.61
N ARG A 34 25.19 -7.16 3.57
CA ARG A 34 25.18 -6.71 4.97
C ARG A 34 25.48 -5.22 5.11
N ALA A 35 26.39 -4.69 4.30
CA ALA A 35 26.75 -3.27 4.32
C ALA A 35 25.55 -2.35 4.04
N VAL A 36 24.62 -2.75 3.17
CA VAL A 36 23.39 -2.00 2.87
C VAL A 36 22.38 -2.21 4.00
N ALA A 37 22.18 -3.46 4.43
CA ALA A 37 21.21 -3.80 5.47
C ALA A 37 21.51 -3.12 6.81
N THR A 38 22.79 -2.86 7.13
CA THR A 38 23.21 -2.16 8.35
C THR A 38 23.45 -0.67 8.15
N HIS A 39 23.23 -0.14 6.94
CA HIS A 39 23.44 1.28 6.68
C HIS A 39 22.42 2.12 7.47
N PRO A 40 22.82 3.13 8.26
CA PRO A 40 21.91 3.85 9.15
C PRO A 40 20.70 4.46 8.43
N TRP A 41 20.90 5.05 7.26
CA TRP A 41 19.80 5.59 6.46
C TRP A 41 18.87 4.52 5.90
N PHE A 42 19.40 3.33 5.57
CA PHE A 42 18.57 2.23 5.08
C PHE A 42 17.61 1.77 6.18
N ILE A 43 18.12 1.60 7.40
CA ILE A 43 17.31 1.28 8.59
C ILE A 43 16.29 2.38 8.85
N ALA A 44 16.71 3.65 8.84
CA ALA A 44 15.80 4.78 9.08
C ALA A 44 14.65 4.83 8.06
N THR A 45 14.94 4.64 6.76
CA THR A 45 13.90 4.60 5.71
C THR A 45 12.98 3.39 5.84
N LEU A 46 13.48 2.23 6.28
CA LEU A 46 12.66 1.07 6.54
C LEU A 46 11.71 1.32 7.70
N VAL A 47 12.22 1.85 8.82
CA VAL A 47 11.40 2.20 9.98
C VAL A 47 10.32 3.20 9.59
N ASP A 48 10.67 4.29 8.90
CA ASP A 48 9.73 5.29 8.39
C ASP A 48 8.63 4.65 7.53
N THR A 49 9.02 3.81 6.57
CA THR A 49 8.08 3.11 5.68
C THR A 49 7.13 2.19 6.44
N TYR A 50 7.62 1.41 7.41
CA TYR A 50 6.78 0.50 8.19
C TYR A 50 5.85 1.24 9.18
N LEU A 51 6.25 2.40 9.69
CA LEU A 51 5.35 3.26 10.47
C LEU A 51 4.23 3.84 9.59
N ALA A 52 4.55 4.24 8.36
CA ALA A 52 3.55 4.67 7.39
C ALA A 52 2.58 3.53 7.03
N PHE A 53 3.09 2.32 6.80
CA PHE A 53 2.28 1.13 6.54
C PHE A 53 1.34 0.80 7.71
N PHE A 54 1.85 0.87 8.94
CA PHE A 54 1.03 0.67 10.13
C PHE A 54 -0.10 1.71 10.21
N THR A 55 0.21 2.98 9.95
CA THR A 55 -0.77 4.08 9.95
C THR A 55 -1.87 3.85 8.90
N ILE A 56 -1.49 3.48 7.68
CA ILE A 56 -2.46 3.15 6.62
C ILE A 56 -3.28 1.90 6.99
N TRP A 57 -2.65 0.89 7.58
CA TRP A 57 -3.38 -0.28 8.05
C TRP A 57 -4.41 0.07 9.14
N LEU A 58 -4.12 0.98 10.07
CA LEU A 58 -5.10 1.45 11.05
C LEU A 58 -6.33 2.08 10.36
N TRP A 59 -6.10 2.85 9.30
CA TRP A 59 -7.18 3.40 8.49
C TRP A 59 -7.98 2.29 7.77
N VAL A 60 -7.32 1.29 7.20
CA VAL A 60 -7.99 0.11 6.62
C VAL A 60 -8.77 -0.67 7.68
N ALA A 61 -8.22 -0.83 8.89
CA ALA A 61 -8.87 -1.51 10.00
C ALA A 61 -10.12 -0.77 10.47
N TYR A 62 -10.09 0.56 10.48
CA TYR A 62 -11.26 1.40 10.70
C TYR A 62 -12.32 1.19 9.62
N LYS A 63 -11.94 1.15 8.33
CA LYS A 63 -12.84 0.98 7.19
C LYS A 63 -13.49 -0.41 7.12
N GLU A 64 -12.74 -1.46 7.39
CA GLU A 64 -13.21 -2.84 7.30
C GLU A 64 -14.05 -3.25 8.53
N ARG A 65 -15.17 -3.94 8.29
CA ARG A 65 -16.04 -4.46 9.36
C ARG A 65 -15.57 -5.83 9.88
N SER A 66 -15.00 -6.65 9.00
CA SER A 66 -14.61 -8.03 9.31
C SER A 66 -13.20 -8.09 9.88
N ASN A 67 -13.04 -8.69 11.06
CA ASN A 67 -11.72 -8.93 11.66
C ASN A 67 -10.81 -9.79 10.77
N LEU A 68 -11.39 -10.72 9.99
CA LEU A 68 -10.64 -11.50 9.00
C LEU A 68 -10.08 -10.59 7.90
N ALA A 69 -10.90 -9.70 7.35
CA ALA A 69 -10.44 -8.76 6.32
C ALA A 69 -9.32 -7.84 6.85
N ARG A 70 -9.44 -7.37 8.11
CA ARG A 70 -8.39 -6.59 8.78
C ARG A 70 -7.06 -7.35 8.90
N GLY A 71 -7.12 -8.62 9.28
CA GLY A 71 -5.96 -9.50 9.39
C GLY A 71 -5.31 -9.77 8.03
N ILE A 72 -6.11 -10.05 7.00
CA ILE A 72 -5.62 -10.24 5.63
C ILE A 72 -4.91 -8.97 5.14
N TRP A 73 -5.53 -7.79 5.30
CA TRP A 73 -4.90 -6.54 4.88
C TRP A 73 -3.66 -6.18 5.69
N LEU A 74 -3.56 -6.57 6.96
CA LEU A 74 -2.33 -6.41 7.75
C LEU A 74 -1.17 -7.14 7.08
N ILE A 75 -1.37 -8.43 6.79
CA ILE A 75 -0.35 -9.30 6.17
C ILE A 75 0.01 -8.75 4.78
N LEU A 76 -0.98 -8.37 3.98
CA LEU A 76 -0.74 -7.83 2.65
C LEU A 76 0.00 -6.49 2.68
N ILE A 77 -0.33 -5.57 3.58
CA ILE A 77 0.32 -4.25 3.66
C ILE A 77 1.77 -4.40 4.18
N PHE A 78 2.02 -5.22 5.20
CA PHE A 78 3.38 -5.41 5.72
C PHE A 78 4.27 -6.25 4.78
N GLY A 79 3.67 -7.17 4.00
CA GLY A 79 4.38 -8.02 3.06
C GLY A 79 4.60 -7.40 1.68
N LEU A 80 3.60 -6.70 1.13
CA LEU A 80 3.63 -6.13 -0.22
C LEU A 80 3.74 -4.61 -0.25
N GLY A 81 3.60 -3.94 0.90
CA GLY A 81 3.73 -2.49 1.02
C GLY A 81 2.78 -1.73 0.10
N ASN A 82 3.35 -0.85 -0.71
CA ASN A 82 2.60 0.03 -1.61
C ASN A 82 1.79 -0.71 -2.69
N ILE A 83 2.14 -1.95 -3.07
CA ILE A 83 1.32 -2.76 -3.97
C ILE A 83 -0.05 -3.02 -3.34
N ALA A 84 -0.08 -3.45 -2.07
CA ALA A 84 -1.32 -3.71 -1.35
C ALA A 84 -2.11 -2.43 -1.11
N ILE A 85 -1.45 -1.32 -0.75
CA ILE A 85 -2.10 -0.02 -0.53
C ILE A 85 -2.77 0.49 -1.81
N ALA A 86 -2.04 0.51 -2.94
CA ALA A 86 -2.59 0.95 -4.23
C ALA A 86 -3.75 0.05 -4.68
N THR A 87 -3.62 -1.27 -4.49
CA THR A 87 -4.69 -2.23 -4.77
C THR A 87 -5.93 -1.96 -3.92
N TYR A 88 -5.77 -1.75 -2.60
CA TYR A 88 -6.87 -1.41 -1.70
C TYR A 88 -7.58 -0.13 -2.15
N MET A 89 -6.82 0.92 -2.47
CA MET A 89 -7.36 2.19 -2.93
C MET A 89 -8.14 2.05 -4.24
N LEU A 90 -7.64 1.27 -5.20
CA LEU A 90 -8.36 0.98 -6.44
C LEU A 90 -9.65 0.22 -6.15
N ILE A 91 -9.63 -0.82 -5.31
CA ILE A 91 -10.84 -1.57 -4.92
C ILE A 91 -11.89 -0.61 -4.33
N GLN A 92 -11.50 0.27 -3.42
CA GLN A 92 -12.41 1.26 -2.83
C GLN A 92 -12.96 2.20 -3.91
N LEU A 93 -12.11 2.75 -4.78
CA LEU A 93 -12.50 3.68 -5.85
C LEU A 93 -13.43 3.05 -6.89
N TRP A 94 -13.30 1.75 -7.17
CA TRP A 94 -14.20 1.03 -8.08
C TRP A 94 -15.58 0.77 -7.48
N ARG A 95 -15.68 0.70 -6.15
CA ARG A 95 -16.96 0.58 -5.43
C ARG A 95 -17.69 1.92 -5.27
N LEU A 96 -17.05 3.04 -5.57
CA LEU A 96 -17.64 4.37 -5.46
C LEU A 96 -18.37 4.77 -6.76
N PRO A 97 -19.54 5.44 -6.67
CA PRO A 97 -20.22 5.98 -7.82
C PRO A 97 -19.43 7.16 -8.47
N PRO A 98 -19.72 7.53 -9.73
CA PRO A 98 -18.96 8.55 -10.46
C PRO A 98 -18.96 9.94 -9.80
N ASP A 99 -20.04 10.26 -9.08
CA ASP A 99 -20.31 11.50 -8.35
C ASP A 99 -19.83 11.47 -6.88
N ALA A 100 -19.15 10.40 -6.47
CA ALA A 100 -18.62 10.26 -5.12
C ALA A 100 -17.66 11.41 -4.74
N ARG A 101 -17.74 11.83 -3.47
CA ARG A 101 -16.92 12.87 -2.86
C ARG A 101 -15.70 12.24 -2.15
N PRO A 102 -14.65 13.03 -1.85
CA PRO A 102 -13.48 12.51 -1.13
C PRO A 102 -13.83 11.86 0.22
N ALA A 103 -14.83 12.40 0.92
CA ALA A 103 -15.31 11.85 2.18
C ALA A 103 -15.84 10.41 2.04
N ASP A 104 -16.45 10.06 0.90
CA ASP A 104 -16.98 8.72 0.66
C ASP A 104 -15.87 7.66 0.53
N LEU A 105 -14.67 8.10 0.12
CA LEU A 105 -13.46 7.29 0.08
C LEU A 105 -12.82 7.16 1.46
N LEU A 106 -12.64 8.28 2.16
CA LEU A 106 -11.84 8.34 3.39
C LEU A 106 -12.60 7.82 4.62
N LEU A 107 -13.89 8.09 4.72
CA LEU A 107 -14.69 7.74 5.90
C LEU A 107 -15.31 6.35 5.76
N ARG A 108 -15.57 5.70 6.89
CA ARG A 108 -16.35 4.46 6.91
C ARG A 108 -17.81 4.81 6.62
N ARG A 109 -18.43 4.08 5.68
CA ARG A 109 -19.86 4.20 5.44
C ARG A 109 -20.65 3.55 6.59
N PRO A 110 -21.69 4.23 7.12
CA PRO A 110 -22.53 3.70 8.19
C PRO A 110 -23.16 2.36 7.82
#